data_AF-A0A6V7LN12-F1
#
_entry.id   AF-A0A6V7LN12-F1
#
_cell.length_a   1.000
_cell.length_b   1.000
_cell.length_c   1.000
_cell.angle_alpha   90.00
_cell.angle_beta   90.00
_cell.angle_gamma   90.00
#
_symmetry.space_group_name_H-M   'P 1'
#
loop_
_entity.id
_entity.type
_entity.pdbx_description
1 polymer ?
#
loop_
_entity_poly.entity_id
_entity_poly.type
_entity_poly.pdbx_seq_one_letter_code
_entity_poly.pdbx_strand_id
1 'polypeptide(L)' 'QVTGNVDNLEGGLDGVVQAIVCTEQVGWARQARKLMLVATDGFMHFAGDGK' A
#
# COMPACT_ATOMS: atom_id res chain seq x y z
N GLN A 1 11.86 7.31 -11.22
CA GLN A 1 12.11 8.55 -10.45
C GLN A 1 11.62 8.30 -9.04
N VAL A 2 12.36 8.71 -8.01
CA VAL A 2 11.98 8.50 -6.60
C VAL A 2 11.57 9.86 -6.02
N THR A 3 10.54 9.88 -5.19
CA THR A 3 10.04 11.06 -4.48
C THR A 3 10.60 11.11 -3.06
N GLY A 4 10.44 12.24 -2.36
CA GLY A 4 10.75 12.36 -0.92
C GLY A 4 9.54 12.85 -0.14
N ASN A 5 9.36 12.32 1.07
CA ASN A 5 8.43 12.78 2.09
C ASN A 5 9.23 13.46 3.25
N VAL A 6 8.54 14.00 4.25
CA VAL A 6 9.15 14.83 5.31
C VAL A 6 9.62 14.02 6.53
N ASP A 7 9.15 12.79 6.67
CA ASP A 7 9.46 11.90 7.80
C ASP A 7 10.01 10.56 7.30
N ASN A 8 10.09 9.56 8.17
CA ASN A 8 10.59 8.22 7.86
C ASN A 8 9.48 7.16 7.80
N LEU A 9 8.22 7.61 7.74
CA LEU A 9 7.02 6.77 7.75
C LEU A 9 6.37 6.85 6.38
N GLU A 10 6.16 5.69 5.78
CA GLU A 10 5.55 5.58 4.47
C GLU A 10 4.04 5.37 4.57
N GLY A 11 3.31 5.92 3.60
CA GLY A 11 1.86 5.72 3.43
C GLY A 11 1.49 4.37 2.79
N GLY A 12 2.36 3.36 2.88
CA GLY A 12 2.21 2.11 2.14
C GLY A 12 0.97 1.29 2.53
N LEU A 13 0.48 1.41 3.78
CA LEU A 13 -0.75 0.73 4.20
C LEU A 13 -2.00 1.26 3.47
N ASP A 14 -2.06 2.55 3.13
CA ASP A 14 -3.14 3.09 2.32
C ASP A 14 -3.13 2.46 0.91
N GLY A 15 -1.93 2.32 0.34
CA GLY A 15 -1.73 1.63 -0.94
C GLY A 15 -2.17 0.16 -0.91
N VAL A 16 -1.87 -0.56 0.17
CA VAL A 16 -2.33 -1.95 0.38
C VAL A 16 -3.86 -2.02 0.40
N VAL A 17 -4.53 -1.14 1.16
CA VAL A 17 -6.00 -1.12 1.25
C VAL A 17 -6.60 -0.84 -0.13
N GLN A 18 -6.09 0.18 -0.85
CA GLN A 18 -6.54 0.48 -2.21
C GLN A 18 -6.34 -0.71 -3.15
N ALA A 19 -5.20 -1.39 -3.08
CA ALA A 19 -4.94 -2.55 -3.92
C ALA A 19 -5.87 -3.75 -3.61
N ILE A 20 -6.40 -3.87 -2.39
CA ILE A 20 -7.38 -4.90 -2.02
C ILE A 20 -8.76 -4.57 -2.59
N VAL A 21 -9.23 -3.32 -2.43
CA VAL A 21 -10.62 -2.95 -2.74
C VAL A 21 -10.85 -2.58 -4.20
N CYS A 22 -9.84 -2.02 -4.87
CA CYS A 22 -9.92 -1.59 -6.27
C CYS A 22 -9.67 -2.77 -7.24
N THR A 23 -10.52 -3.79 -7.17
CA THR A 23 -10.30 -5.07 -7.86
C THR A 23 -10.26 -4.95 -9.38
N GLU A 24 -10.97 -3.98 -9.95
CA GLU A 24 -10.98 -3.73 -11.40
C GLU A 24 -9.68 -3.09 -11.88
N GLN A 25 -9.17 -2.10 -11.15
CA GLN A 25 -7.95 -1.36 -11.49
C GLN A 25 -6.71 -2.24 -11.30
N VAL A 26 -6.68 -3.04 -10.25
CA VAL A 26 -5.58 -3.99 -10.00
C VAL A 26 -5.71 -5.25 -10.87
N GLY A 27 -6.92 -5.59 -11.32
CA GLY A 27 -7.16 -6.73 -12.20
C GLY A 27 -7.07 -8.09 -11.50
N TRP A 28 -7.52 -8.18 -10.25
CA TRP A 28 -7.49 -9.45 -9.51
C TRP A 28 -8.38 -10.51 -10.15
N ALA A 29 -7.81 -11.65 -10.53
CA ALA A 29 -8.59 -12.79 -11.01
C ALA A 29 -9.58 -13.27 -9.94
N ARG A 30 -10.80 -13.63 -10.39
CA ARG A 30 -11.89 -14.11 -9.52
C ARG A 30 -11.50 -15.37 -8.75
N GLN A 31 -10.77 -16.30 -9.38
CA GLN A 31 -10.33 -17.57 -8.79
C GLN A 31 -8.84 -17.78 -9.00
N ALA A 32 -8.05 -17.16 -8.12
CA ALA A 32 -6.61 -17.36 -8.06
C ALA A 32 -6.13 -17.12 -6.63
N ARG A 33 -4.97 -17.68 -6.29
CA ARG A 33 -4.22 -17.23 -5.12
C ARG A 33 -3.63 -15.86 -5.42
N LYS A 34 -3.98 -14.86 -4.61
CA LYS A 34 -3.51 -13.49 -4.73
C LYS A 34 -2.33 -13.31 -3.77
N LEU A 35 -1.17 -12.92 -4.31
CA LEU A 35 0.02 -12.61 -3.53
C LEU A 35 0.31 -11.12 -3.73
N MET A 36 0.45 -10.38 -2.63
CA MET A 36 0.82 -8.98 -2.64
C MET A 36 2.19 -8.84 -1.98
N LEU A 37 3.16 -8.33 -2.73
CA LEU A 37 4.49 -8.02 -2.21
C LEU A 37 4.54 -6.54 -1.86
N VAL A 38 4.74 -6.25 -0.57
CA VAL A 38 4.97 -4.89 -0.08
C VAL A 38 6.45 -4.77 0.24
N ALA A 39 7.13 -3.81 -0.38
CA ALA A 39 8.55 -3.57 -0.20
C ALA A 39 8.76 -2.10 0.18
N THR A 40 9.48 -1.87 1.26
CA THR A 40 9.83 -0.55 1.79
C THR A 40 11.15 -0.68 2.54
N ASP A 41 11.93 0.39 2.59
CA ASP A 41 13.09 0.57 3.47
C ASP A 41 12.78 1.49 4.68
N GLY A 42 11.53 1.95 4.83
CA GLY A 42 11.03 2.77 5.92
C GLY A 42 9.98 2.06 6.80
N PHE A 43 9.48 2.76 7.82
CA PHE A 43 8.34 2.30 8.62
C PHE A 43 7.02 2.69 7.95
N MET A 44 5.88 2.28 8.51
CA MET A 44 4.56 2.60 7.96
C MET A 44 3.75 3.43 8.94
N HIS A 45 3.02 4.41 8.42
CA HIS A 45 1.94 5.04 9.19
C HIS A 45 0.84 4.03 9.51
N PHE A 46 0.23 4.19 10.67
CA PHE A 46 -0.94 3.43 11.10
C PHE A 46 -2.16 4.33 11.30
N ALA A 47 -3.33 3.70 11.40
CA ALA A 47 -4.58 4.40 11.67
C ALA A 47 -4.46 5.19 12.99
N GLY A 48 -4.67 6.51 12.91
CA GLY A 48 -4.52 7.44 14.03
C GLY A 48 -3.38 8.44 13.84
N ASP A 49 -2.36 8.12 13.04
CA ASP A 49 -1.20 8.99 12.80
C ASP A 49 -1.54 10.22 11.94
N GLY A 50 -2.62 10.16 11.15
CA GLY A 50 -3.06 11.25 10.28
C GLY A 50 -3.88 12.34 10.97
N LYS A 51 -3.94 12.36 12.30
CA LYS A 51 -4.55 13.47 13.07
C LYS A 51 -3.56 14.62 13.22
#